data_AF-A0A7S1RPI4-F1
#
_entry.id   AF-A0A7S1RPI4-F1
#
_cell.length_a   1.000
_cell.length_b   1.000
_cell.length_c   1.000
_cell.angle_alpha   90.00
_cell.angle_beta   90.00
_cell.angle_gamma   90.00
#
_symmetry.space_group_name_H-M   'P 1'
#
loop_
_entity.id
_entity.type
_entity.pdbx_description
1 polymer ?
#
loop_
_entity_poly.entity_id
_entity_poly.type
_entity_poly.pdbx_seq_one_letter_code
_entity_poly.pdbx_strand_id
1 'polypeptide(L)'
;PMIQQMQSACSSCGGQGKSFTTKQEREVLEVHIQKGSPDNHKVMFREMADEHPDADAGDVIFVLKQQEHADFKRKGADLFIERKISLVEALCGFEIGLTHLDGRKLLIKTSPGEIVRPMSQGFDPYATDEGKSEWEVLEDSDCPSIENVAQADTTDIDTLKKACDTQLKRKGIDVGVFVVDGSRAYFKQCSRSEALSAKKTRRGCTMYLVADPDAKKAFRMMKAVKDEGMPTYKNPFVHGNLFLVLTIEFPDTLTPDAQKAIRKLLPGPMNVPSVKEDDPGVEPHAVTDIDPVVSYSSNKVNMTTGGEAYDDDEDEGGGGRGGAPGVQCHQQ
;
A
#
# COMPACT_ATOMS: atom_id res chain seq x y z
N PRO A 1 -53.89 60.66 29.78
CA PRO A 1 -52.46 60.64 30.17
C PRO A 1 -51.80 59.30 29.79
N MET A 2 -50.91 59.32 28.80
CA MET A 2 -50.08 58.15 28.47
C MET A 2 -48.98 58.03 29.53
N ILE A 3 -48.93 56.92 30.25
CA ILE A 3 -47.86 56.63 31.20
C ILE A 3 -46.75 55.92 30.42
N GLN A 4 -45.62 56.59 30.23
CA GLN A 4 -44.41 55.98 29.68
C GLN A 4 -43.63 55.32 30.83
N GLN A 5 -43.65 53.99 30.91
CA GLN A 5 -42.79 53.25 31.83
C GLN A 5 -41.39 53.14 31.23
N MET A 6 -40.39 53.77 31.85
CA MET A 6 -38.98 53.48 31.60
C MET A 6 -38.61 52.20 32.36
N GLN A 7 -38.15 51.18 31.64
CA GLN A 7 -37.57 49.99 32.24
C GLN A 7 -36.06 50.21 32.43
N SER A 8 -35.58 50.05 33.66
CA SER A 8 -34.15 50.06 33.99
C SER A 8 -33.62 48.63 34.10
N ALA A 9 -32.39 48.40 33.64
CA ALA A 9 -31.74 47.10 33.78
C ALA A 9 -31.68 46.69 35.26
N CYS A 10 -32.08 45.44 35.56
CA CYS A 10 -32.05 44.90 36.91
C CYS A 10 -30.62 44.91 37.45
N SER A 11 -30.40 45.46 38.65
CA SER A 11 -29.07 45.58 39.27
C SER A 11 -28.42 44.24 39.61
N SER A 12 -29.21 43.18 39.76
CA SER A 12 -28.71 41.84 40.11
C SER A 12 -28.34 40.98 38.91
N CYS A 13 -29.00 41.14 37.76
CA CYS A 13 -28.72 40.34 36.54
C CYS A 13 -28.32 41.18 35.32
N GLY A 14 -28.10 42.49 35.49
CA GLY A 14 -27.75 43.42 34.41
C GLY A 14 -28.80 43.52 33.30
N GLY A 15 -30.05 43.11 33.56
CA GLY A 15 -31.10 43.04 32.54
C GLY A 15 -31.13 41.75 31.71
N GLN A 16 -30.30 40.74 32.00
CA GLN A 16 -30.26 39.46 31.28
C GLN A 16 -31.29 38.43 31.80
N GLY A 17 -31.94 38.70 32.94
CA GLY A 17 -32.98 37.84 33.51
C GLY A 17 -32.48 36.59 34.24
N LYS A 18 -31.21 36.19 34.04
CA LYS A 18 -30.54 35.08 34.75
C LYS A 18 -29.12 35.50 35.14
N SER A 19 -28.55 34.89 36.19
CA SER A 19 -27.15 35.07 36.61
C SER A 19 -26.55 33.71 36.95
N PHE A 20 -25.39 33.38 36.40
CA PHE A 20 -24.72 32.09 36.60
C PHE A 20 -23.34 32.29 37.24
N THR A 21 -22.92 31.32 38.04
CA THR A 21 -21.57 31.28 38.64
C THR A 21 -20.82 30.08 38.09
N THR A 22 -19.68 30.30 37.44
CA THR A 22 -18.83 29.22 36.91
C THR A 22 -17.93 28.68 38.02
N LYS A 23 -17.87 27.36 38.16
CA LYS A 23 -16.94 26.67 39.07
C LYS A 23 -15.98 25.82 38.21
N GLN A 24 -14.69 25.86 38.54
CA GLN A 24 -13.72 24.93 37.96
C GLN A 24 -13.61 23.68 38.82
N GLU A 25 -13.79 22.52 38.23
CA GLU A 25 -13.71 21.21 38.87
C GLU A 25 -12.65 20.35 38.19
N ARG A 26 -11.96 19.52 38.97
CA ARG A 26 -10.98 18.56 38.45
C ARG A 26 -11.48 17.16 38.75
N GLU A 27 -11.74 16.39 37.70
CA GLU A 27 -12.17 14.99 37.78
C GLU A 27 -11.12 14.08 37.14
N VAL A 28 -10.92 12.90 37.71
CA VAL A 28 -10.02 11.87 37.18
C VAL A 28 -10.87 10.78 36.54
N LEU A 29 -10.75 10.60 35.23
CA LEU A 29 -11.46 9.57 34.48
C LEU A 29 -10.57 8.32 34.34
N GLU A 30 -10.97 7.22 34.95
CA GLU A 30 -10.28 5.93 34.81
C GLU A 30 -10.70 5.22 33.51
N VAL A 31 -9.83 5.28 32.49
CA VAL A 31 -10.08 4.65 31.19
C VAL A 31 -9.62 3.20 31.19
N HIS A 32 -10.56 2.25 31.28
CA HIS A 32 -10.25 0.83 31.17
C HIS A 32 -10.13 0.38 29.71
N ILE A 33 -8.90 0.04 29.29
CA ILE A 33 -8.63 -0.49 27.94
C ILE A 33 -8.80 -2.01 27.95
N GLN A 34 -9.79 -2.50 27.19
CA GLN A 34 -10.03 -3.94 27.08
C GLN A 34 -8.96 -4.63 26.23
N LYS A 35 -8.70 -5.90 26.53
CA LYS A 35 -7.82 -6.74 25.70
C LYS A 35 -8.36 -6.80 24.27
N GLY A 36 -7.45 -6.66 23.31
CA GLY A 36 -7.80 -6.70 21.90
C GLY A 36 -8.43 -5.44 21.34
N SER A 37 -8.62 -4.38 22.13
CA SER A 37 -9.12 -3.10 21.63
C SER A 37 -8.36 -2.67 20.36
N PRO A 38 -9.05 -2.37 19.26
CA PRO A 38 -8.42 -2.00 18.00
C PRO A 38 -7.86 -0.57 18.07
N ASP A 39 -7.01 -0.23 17.10
CA ASP A 39 -6.63 1.17 16.88
C ASP A 39 -7.87 2.02 16.59
N ASN A 40 -7.85 3.29 17.00
CA ASN A 40 -8.96 4.25 16.93
C ASN A 40 -10.23 3.85 17.69
N HIS A 41 -10.16 2.87 18.59
CA HIS A 41 -11.29 2.53 19.44
C HIS A 41 -11.70 3.72 20.31
N LYS A 42 -13.01 4.02 20.34
CA LYS A 42 -13.58 5.16 21.07
C LYS A 42 -14.17 4.70 22.40
N VAL A 43 -13.66 5.23 23.50
CA VAL A 43 -14.23 5.07 24.85
C VAL A 43 -14.93 6.36 25.21
N MET A 44 -16.26 6.31 25.37
CA MET A 44 -17.10 7.50 25.58
C MET A 44 -17.49 7.61 27.05
N PHE A 45 -17.27 8.78 27.62
CA PHE A 45 -17.77 9.19 28.93
C PHE A 45 -18.83 10.25 28.69
N ARG A 46 -20.09 9.92 29.01
CA ARG A 46 -21.23 10.78 28.73
C ARG A 46 -21.31 11.94 29.71
N GLU A 47 -21.69 13.11 29.21
CA GLU A 47 -21.96 14.30 30.04
C GLU A 47 -20.75 14.75 30.89
N MET A 48 -19.53 14.47 30.43
CA MET A 48 -18.27 14.81 31.12
C MET A 48 -17.52 15.99 30.50
N ALA A 49 -18.10 16.67 29.50
CA ALA A 49 -17.54 17.88 28.93
C ALA A 49 -17.96 19.13 29.72
N ASP A 50 -17.54 20.32 29.28
CA ASP A 50 -17.90 21.57 29.94
C ASP A 50 -19.43 21.78 29.98
N GLU A 51 -19.96 22.05 31.17
CA GLU A 51 -21.36 22.35 31.40
C GLU A 51 -21.72 23.77 30.94
N HIS A 52 -22.90 23.94 30.33
CA HIS A 52 -23.44 25.25 29.98
C HIS A 52 -24.86 25.42 30.56
N PRO A 53 -25.23 26.57 31.13
CA PRO A 53 -26.51 26.69 31.84
C PRO A 53 -27.79 26.47 31.01
N ASP A 54 -27.71 26.64 29.69
CA ASP A 54 -28.82 26.46 28.76
C ASP A 54 -28.62 25.23 27.82
N ALA A 55 -27.66 24.33 28.11
CA ALA A 55 -27.42 23.13 27.30
C ALA A 55 -26.89 21.95 28.14
N ASP A 56 -27.22 20.72 27.74
CA ASP A 56 -26.66 19.53 28.38
C ASP A 56 -25.14 19.44 28.14
N ALA A 57 -24.43 18.87 29.13
CA ALA A 57 -22.99 18.65 29.02
C ALA A 57 -22.68 17.69 27.86
N GLY A 58 -21.65 18.00 27.09
CA GLY A 58 -21.18 17.12 26.03
C GLY A 58 -20.46 15.87 26.54
N ASP A 59 -20.03 15.01 25.61
CA ASP A 59 -19.29 13.79 25.92
C ASP A 59 -17.78 13.99 25.82
N VAL A 60 -17.02 13.31 26.68
CA VAL A 60 -15.58 13.14 26.54
C VAL A 60 -15.29 11.81 25.86
N ILE A 61 -14.67 11.85 24.68
CA ILE A 61 -14.36 10.67 23.89
C ILE A 61 -12.85 10.45 23.85
N PHE A 62 -12.39 9.39 24.52
CA PHE A 62 -11.01 8.92 24.39
C PHE A 62 -10.88 8.07 23.13
N VAL A 63 -9.91 8.41 22.29
CA VAL A 63 -9.58 7.64 21.09
C VAL A 63 -8.26 6.91 21.32
N LEU A 64 -8.29 5.59 21.35
CA LEU A 64 -7.09 4.79 21.49
C LEU A 64 -6.21 4.92 20.25
N LYS A 65 -4.91 5.12 20.47
CA LYS A 65 -3.89 5.13 19.41
C LYS A 65 -2.89 4.02 19.66
N GLN A 66 -2.76 3.13 18.69
CA GLN A 66 -1.77 2.08 18.72
C GLN A 66 -0.37 2.70 18.62
N GLN A 67 0.50 2.37 19.57
CA GLN A 67 1.91 2.72 19.50
C GLN A 67 2.65 1.76 18.57
N GLU A 68 3.60 2.28 17.80
CA GLU A 68 4.49 1.46 17.00
C GLU A 68 5.40 0.63 17.90
N HIS A 69 5.65 -0.62 17.50
CA HIS A 69 6.55 -1.53 18.21
C HIS A 69 7.72 -1.87 17.30
N ALA A 70 8.92 -2.02 17.88
CA ALA A 70 10.15 -2.27 17.13
C ALA A 70 10.08 -3.55 16.28
N ASP A 71 9.61 -4.66 16.87
CA ASP A 71 9.57 -5.96 16.19
C ASP A 71 8.20 -6.36 15.62
N PHE A 72 7.09 -5.82 16.16
CA PHE A 72 5.75 -6.32 15.89
C PHE A 72 4.90 -5.28 15.18
N LYS A 73 4.29 -5.68 14.06
CA LYS A 73 3.26 -4.90 13.37
C LYS A 73 1.91 -5.58 13.57
N ARG A 74 0.91 -4.84 14.06
CA ARG A 74 -0.45 -5.36 14.30
C ARG A 74 -1.38 -4.99 13.15
N LYS A 75 -2.13 -5.97 12.65
CA LYS A 75 -3.25 -5.77 11.71
C LYS A 75 -4.47 -6.54 12.23
N GLY A 76 -5.46 -5.80 12.73
CA GLY A 76 -6.60 -6.41 13.41
C GLY A 76 -6.18 -7.16 14.67
N ALA A 77 -6.45 -8.47 14.71
CA ALA A 77 -6.00 -9.36 15.78
C ALA A 77 -4.68 -10.08 15.44
N ASP A 78 -4.19 -9.98 14.21
CA ASP A 78 -2.96 -10.64 13.79
C ASP A 78 -1.74 -9.77 14.09
N LEU A 79 -0.62 -10.45 14.34
CA LEU A 79 0.70 -9.88 14.51
C LEU A 79 1.61 -10.32 13.37
N PHE A 80 2.53 -9.45 13.00
CA PHE A 80 3.51 -9.70 11.96
C PHE A 80 4.88 -9.33 12.50
N ILE A 81 5.88 -10.16 12.17
CA ILE A 81 7.27 -9.91 12.52
C ILE A 81 8.17 -10.18 11.33
N GLU A 82 9.17 -9.33 11.14
CA GLU A 82 10.19 -9.50 10.10
C GLU A 82 11.36 -10.31 10.67
N ARG A 83 11.74 -11.39 9.97
CA ARG A 83 12.88 -12.23 10.33
C ARG A 83 13.69 -12.58 9.10
N LYS A 84 15.00 -12.57 9.27
CA LYS A 84 15.93 -12.97 8.25
C LYS A 84 16.33 -14.43 8.45
N ILE A 85 16.40 -15.16 7.35
CA ILE A 85 16.88 -16.54 7.32
C ILE A 85 17.91 -16.68 6.20
N SER A 86 18.89 -17.55 6.39
CA SER A 86 19.84 -17.89 5.35
C SER A 86 19.19 -18.74 4.24
N LEU A 87 19.84 -18.80 3.07
CA LEU A 87 19.44 -19.72 2.00
C LEU A 87 19.42 -21.18 2.46
N VAL A 88 20.34 -21.59 3.33
CA VAL A 88 20.38 -22.96 3.88
C VAL A 88 19.15 -23.23 4.74
N GLU A 89 18.80 -22.30 5.62
CA GLU A 89 17.58 -22.37 6.44
C GLU A 89 16.31 -22.41 5.59
N ALA A 90 16.27 -21.67 4.49
CA ALA A 90 15.14 -21.68 3.58
C ALA A 90 14.96 -23.04 2.86
N LEU A 91 16.06 -23.73 2.54
CA LEU A 91 16.05 -25.01 1.82
C LEU A 91 15.98 -26.24 2.74
N CYS A 92 16.56 -26.16 3.93
CA CYS A 92 16.72 -27.27 4.86
C CYS A 92 15.87 -27.15 6.13
N GLY A 93 15.20 -26.01 6.31
CA GLY A 93 14.42 -25.70 7.50
C GLY A 93 15.19 -24.84 8.50
N PHE A 94 14.44 -24.16 9.36
CA PHE A 94 14.99 -23.23 10.37
C PHE A 94 14.40 -23.47 11.75
N GLU A 95 15.13 -22.99 12.76
CA GLU A 95 14.65 -22.90 14.14
C GLU A 95 14.94 -21.50 14.68
N ILE A 96 13.89 -20.70 14.94
CA ILE A 96 14.03 -19.32 15.42
C ILE A 96 13.46 -19.23 16.83
N GLY A 97 14.27 -18.71 17.75
CA GLY A 97 13.81 -18.27 19.07
C GLY A 97 13.25 -16.86 19.00
N LEU A 98 12.02 -16.66 19.49
CA LEU A 98 11.34 -15.37 19.54
C LEU A 98 10.86 -15.08 20.96
N THR A 99 11.05 -13.85 21.45
CA THR A 99 10.38 -13.38 22.67
C THR A 99 9.08 -12.68 22.27
N HIS A 100 7.95 -13.14 22.79
CA HIS A 100 6.62 -12.59 22.51
C HIS A 100 6.31 -11.36 23.38
N LEU A 101 5.20 -10.68 23.11
CA LEU A 101 4.74 -9.48 23.83
C LEU A 101 4.44 -9.74 25.32
N ASP A 102 4.12 -10.98 25.68
CA ASP A 102 3.89 -11.40 27.07
C ASP A 102 5.17 -11.90 27.78
N GLY A 103 6.32 -11.83 27.11
CA GLY A 103 7.62 -12.27 27.63
C GLY A 103 7.89 -13.77 27.49
N ARG A 104 6.94 -14.58 26.98
CA ARG A 104 7.19 -16.00 26.68
C ARG A 104 8.21 -16.11 25.54
N LYS A 105 9.00 -17.19 25.58
CA LYS A 105 9.91 -17.55 24.50
C LYS A 105 9.27 -18.63 23.63
N LEU A 106 9.04 -18.30 22.37
CA LEU A 106 8.53 -19.21 21.35
C LEU A 106 9.71 -19.79 20.57
N LEU A 107 9.72 -21.11 20.36
CA LEU A 107 10.64 -21.79 19.46
C LEU A 107 9.88 -22.18 18.19
N ILE A 108 10.14 -21.46 17.11
CA ILE A 108 9.44 -21.61 15.84
C ILE A 108 10.27 -22.52 14.93
N LYS A 109 9.69 -23.61 14.45
CA LYS A 109 10.35 -24.60 13.59
C LYS A 109 9.54 -24.86 12.32
N THR A 110 10.25 -25.10 11.22
CA THR A 110 9.64 -25.60 9.98
C THR A 110 9.42 -27.11 10.02
N SER A 111 8.47 -27.61 9.22
CA SER A 111 8.27 -29.05 9.08
C SER A 111 9.43 -29.69 8.30
N PRO A 112 9.81 -30.95 8.59
CA PRO A 112 10.86 -31.63 7.83
C PRO A 112 10.54 -31.68 6.33
N GLY A 113 11.49 -31.27 5.48
CA GLY A 113 11.36 -31.25 4.02
C GLY A 113 10.57 -30.06 3.46
N GLU A 114 10.14 -29.13 4.31
CA GLU A 114 9.41 -27.94 3.90
C GLU A 114 10.38 -26.86 3.37
N ILE A 115 10.18 -26.40 2.14
CA ILE A 115 10.95 -25.29 1.56
C ILE A 115 10.25 -23.97 1.85
N VAL A 116 11.00 -23.02 2.40
CA VAL A 116 10.55 -21.64 2.58
C VAL A 116 10.83 -20.88 1.30
N ARG A 117 9.79 -20.30 0.72
CA ARG A 117 9.91 -19.46 -0.47
C ARG A 117 10.05 -18.00 -0.05
N PRO A 118 10.82 -17.19 -0.79
CA PRO A 118 10.79 -15.75 -0.58
C PRO A 118 9.37 -15.25 -0.83
N MET A 119 8.97 -14.22 -0.10
CA MET A 119 7.74 -13.50 -0.41
C MET A 119 7.82 -13.03 -1.86
N SER A 120 6.76 -13.26 -2.64
CA SER A 120 6.74 -12.83 -4.04
C SER A 120 6.96 -11.34 -4.13
N GLN A 121 7.84 -10.89 -5.03
CA GLN A 121 8.03 -9.47 -5.29
C GLN A 121 6.67 -8.80 -5.55
N GLY A 122 6.37 -7.73 -4.81
CA GLY A 122 5.16 -6.93 -4.96
C GLY A 122 3.97 -7.30 -4.08
N PHE A 123 4.06 -8.31 -3.19
CA PHE A 123 3.06 -8.51 -2.14
C PHE A 123 3.48 -7.79 -0.86
N ASP A 124 2.73 -6.76 -0.48
CA ASP A 124 2.89 -6.11 0.82
C ASP A 124 1.82 -6.64 1.81
N PRO A 125 2.20 -7.43 2.83
CA PRO A 125 1.25 -7.95 3.82
C PRO A 125 0.61 -6.84 4.67
N TYR A 126 1.21 -5.65 4.69
CA TYR A 126 0.74 -4.49 5.43
C TYR A 126 -0.17 -3.57 4.63
N ALA A 127 -0.35 -3.82 3.33
CA ALA A 127 -1.19 -3.00 2.49
C ALA A 127 -2.60 -2.86 3.09
N THR A 128 -3.08 -1.62 3.14
CA THR A 128 -4.40 -1.23 3.67
C THR A 128 -5.51 -1.32 2.61
N ASP A 129 -5.21 -1.84 1.41
CA ASP A 129 -6.09 -1.80 0.23
C ASP A 129 -7.24 -2.84 0.29
N GLU A 130 -7.86 -2.99 1.46
CA GLU A 130 -9.13 -3.71 1.63
C GLU A 130 -10.25 -2.93 0.93
N GLY A 131 -10.38 -3.09 -0.39
CA GLY A 131 -11.55 -2.60 -1.14
C GLY A 131 -11.32 -2.17 -2.59
N LYS A 132 -10.07 -2.02 -3.05
CA LYS A 132 -9.79 -1.72 -4.46
C LYS A 132 -9.74 -3.02 -5.28
N SER A 133 -10.52 -3.08 -6.34
CA SER A 133 -10.47 -4.22 -7.26
C SER A 133 -9.21 -4.12 -8.12
N GLU A 134 -8.40 -5.18 -8.18
CA GLU A 134 -7.34 -5.27 -9.19
C GLU A 134 -7.99 -5.57 -10.55
N TRP A 135 -7.49 -4.97 -11.63
CA TRP A 135 -8.05 -5.10 -12.98
C TRP A 135 -7.02 -5.66 -13.94
N GLU A 136 -7.40 -6.68 -14.70
CA GLU A 136 -6.67 -7.20 -15.84
C GLU A 136 -7.13 -6.50 -17.12
N VAL A 137 -6.17 -6.17 -17.98
CA VAL A 137 -6.42 -5.48 -19.25
C VAL A 137 -6.35 -6.48 -20.38
N LEU A 138 -7.43 -6.58 -21.15
CA LEU A 138 -7.52 -7.39 -22.36
C LEU A 138 -7.77 -6.45 -23.54
N GLU A 139 -6.71 -6.19 -24.29
CA GLU A 139 -6.78 -5.38 -25.51
C GLU A 139 -7.58 -6.11 -26.61
N ASP A 140 -8.12 -5.32 -27.54
CA ASP A 140 -8.92 -5.77 -28.68
C ASP A 140 -10.00 -6.82 -28.31
N SER A 141 -10.66 -6.62 -27.17
CA SER A 141 -11.59 -7.59 -26.59
C SER A 141 -12.89 -6.92 -26.12
N ASP A 142 -14.00 -7.65 -26.24
CA ASP A 142 -15.33 -7.29 -25.72
C ASP A 142 -16.09 -8.56 -25.27
N CYS A 143 -17.16 -8.43 -24.50
CA CYS A 143 -18.06 -9.50 -24.07
C CYS A 143 -19.52 -9.19 -24.44
N PRO A 144 -19.88 -9.16 -25.74
CA PRO A 144 -21.16 -8.63 -26.21
C PRO A 144 -22.38 -9.44 -25.77
N SER A 145 -22.21 -10.70 -25.37
CA SER A 145 -23.29 -11.54 -24.84
C SER A 145 -23.67 -11.24 -23.40
N ILE A 146 -22.97 -10.30 -22.74
CA ILE A 146 -23.30 -9.82 -21.39
C ILE A 146 -23.91 -8.42 -21.52
N GLU A 147 -25.06 -8.23 -20.88
CA GLU A 147 -25.78 -6.96 -20.90
C GLU A 147 -25.05 -5.85 -20.12
N ASN A 148 -25.21 -4.62 -20.59
CA ASN A 148 -24.67 -3.45 -19.92
C ASN A 148 -25.62 -3.02 -18.80
N VAL A 149 -25.08 -2.86 -17.59
CA VAL A 149 -25.84 -2.38 -16.42
C VAL A 149 -25.69 -0.88 -16.19
N ALA A 150 -24.63 -0.28 -16.72
CA ALA A 150 -24.39 1.16 -16.72
C ALA A 150 -23.48 1.56 -17.88
N GLN A 151 -23.42 2.86 -18.17
CA GLN A 151 -22.49 3.44 -19.14
C GLN A 151 -21.94 4.77 -18.62
N ALA A 152 -20.76 5.17 -19.12
CA ALA A 152 -20.18 6.48 -18.83
C ALA A 152 -19.57 7.10 -20.09
N ASP A 153 -19.78 8.41 -20.26
CA ASP A 153 -19.19 9.25 -21.31
C ASP A 153 -17.77 9.70 -20.94
N THR A 154 -16.94 8.77 -20.48
CA THR A 154 -15.52 8.99 -20.20
C THR A 154 -14.72 7.73 -20.50
N THR A 155 -13.47 7.92 -20.90
CA THR A 155 -12.48 6.87 -21.13
C THR A 155 -11.38 6.88 -20.06
N ASP A 156 -11.47 7.76 -19.07
CA ASP A 156 -10.51 7.86 -17.98
C ASP A 156 -10.59 6.64 -17.05
N ILE A 157 -9.57 5.78 -17.12
CA ILE A 157 -9.58 4.45 -16.49
C ILE A 157 -9.67 4.54 -14.96
N ASP A 158 -8.99 5.50 -14.33
CA ASP A 158 -9.00 5.63 -12.87
C ASP A 158 -10.36 6.10 -12.35
N THR A 159 -11.02 7.01 -13.07
CA THR A 159 -12.40 7.41 -12.78
C THR A 159 -13.36 6.23 -12.93
N LEU A 160 -13.22 5.43 -13.99
CA LEU A 160 -14.06 4.25 -14.24
C LEU A 160 -13.89 3.19 -13.14
N LYS A 161 -12.64 2.86 -12.78
CA LYS A 161 -12.33 1.92 -11.67
C LYS A 161 -12.91 2.41 -10.34
N LYS A 162 -12.73 3.71 -10.03
CA LYS A 162 -13.29 4.33 -8.83
C LYS A 162 -14.82 4.29 -8.83
N ALA A 163 -15.46 4.47 -9.98
CA ALA A 163 -16.92 4.37 -10.11
C ALA A 163 -17.43 2.95 -9.81
N CYS A 164 -16.73 1.92 -10.28
CA CYS A 164 -16.99 0.51 -9.92
C CYS A 164 -16.88 0.31 -8.40
N ASP A 165 -15.77 0.74 -7.80
CA ASP A 165 -15.49 0.47 -6.38
C ASP A 165 -16.30 1.32 -5.40
N THR A 166 -16.95 2.40 -5.86
CA THR A 166 -17.70 3.31 -4.97
C THR A 166 -19.17 3.47 -5.37
N GLN A 167 -19.44 4.15 -6.48
CA GLN A 167 -20.78 4.57 -6.85
C GLN A 167 -21.67 3.39 -7.24
N LEU A 168 -21.15 2.45 -8.03
CA LEU A 168 -21.91 1.29 -8.51
C LEU A 168 -22.11 0.25 -7.39
N LYS A 169 -21.06 -0.05 -6.61
CA LYS A 169 -21.18 -0.89 -5.40
C LYS A 169 -22.21 -0.35 -4.41
N ARG A 170 -22.27 0.96 -4.14
CA ARG A 170 -23.30 1.58 -3.27
C ARG A 170 -24.73 1.43 -3.80
N LYS A 171 -24.90 1.26 -5.11
CA LYS A 171 -26.19 1.00 -5.76
C LYS A 171 -26.52 -0.50 -5.85
N GLY A 172 -25.69 -1.37 -5.28
CA GLY A 172 -25.86 -2.82 -5.34
C GLY A 172 -25.42 -3.45 -6.68
N ILE A 173 -24.69 -2.71 -7.51
CA ILE A 173 -24.17 -3.20 -8.80
C ILE A 173 -22.71 -3.59 -8.61
N ASP A 174 -22.43 -4.88 -8.63
CA ASP A 174 -21.07 -5.42 -8.53
C ASP A 174 -20.50 -5.66 -9.94
N VAL A 175 -19.73 -4.70 -10.44
CA VAL A 175 -19.20 -4.75 -11.80
C VAL A 175 -18.06 -5.76 -11.88
N GLY A 176 -18.22 -6.80 -12.69
CA GLY A 176 -17.16 -7.77 -12.97
C GLY A 176 -16.27 -7.38 -14.14
N VAL A 177 -16.80 -6.61 -15.10
CA VAL A 177 -16.05 -6.14 -16.27
C VAL A 177 -16.59 -4.80 -16.75
N PHE A 178 -15.72 -3.92 -17.22
CA PHE A 178 -16.13 -2.79 -18.05
C PHE A 178 -15.34 -2.75 -19.35
N VAL A 179 -15.97 -2.28 -20.41
CA VAL A 179 -15.39 -2.23 -21.77
C VAL A 179 -15.33 -0.78 -22.22
N VAL A 180 -14.19 -0.35 -22.75
CA VAL A 180 -13.99 1.00 -23.29
C VAL A 180 -13.83 0.91 -24.80
N ASP A 181 -14.67 1.62 -25.57
CA ASP A 181 -14.72 1.56 -27.05
C ASP A 181 -14.17 2.81 -27.77
N GLY A 182 -13.25 3.54 -27.10
CA GLY A 182 -12.59 4.74 -27.62
C GLY A 182 -13.34 6.05 -27.34
N SER A 183 -14.64 6.00 -27.05
CA SER A 183 -15.42 7.18 -26.65
C SER A 183 -16.16 6.99 -25.33
N ARG A 184 -16.62 5.77 -25.02
CA ARG A 184 -17.44 5.49 -23.85
C ARG A 184 -16.97 4.24 -23.13
N ALA A 185 -17.44 4.10 -21.89
CA ALA A 185 -17.31 2.88 -21.11
C ALA A 185 -18.67 2.25 -20.86
N TYR A 186 -18.73 0.92 -20.91
CA TYR A 186 -19.90 0.11 -20.60
C TYR A 186 -19.58 -0.84 -19.46
N PHE A 187 -20.34 -0.77 -18.38
CA PHE A 187 -20.15 -1.60 -17.20
C PHE A 187 -21.09 -2.80 -17.26
N LYS A 188 -20.59 -3.97 -16.87
CA LYS A 188 -21.34 -5.21 -16.88
C LYS A 188 -21.19 -5.95 -15.56
N GLN A 189 -22.31 -6.37 -15.00
CA GLN A 189 -22.36 -7.17 -13.78
C GLN A 189 -22.36 -8.65 -14.17
N CYS A 190 -21.23 -9.31 -13.91
CA CYS A 190 -21.04 -10.73 -14.18
C CYS A 190 -19.86 -11.26 -13.36
N SER A 191 -19.76 -12.57 -13.24
CA SER A 191 -18.54 -13.21 -12.71
C SER A 191 -17.40 -13.14 -13.73
N ARG A 192 -16.16 -13.26 -13.23
CA ARG A 192 -14.97 -13.35 -14.08
C ARG A 192 -15.06 -14.48 -15.12
N SER A 193 -15.55 -15.65 -14.72
CA SER A 193 -15.74 -16.80 -15.60
C SER A 193 -16.75 -16.55 -16.72
N GLU A 194 -17.84 -15.85 -16.43
CA GLU A 194 -18.84 -15.48 -17.43
C GLU A 194 -18.25 -14.48 -18.43
N ALA A 195 -17.54 -13.45 -17.96
CA ALA A 195 -16.88 -12.46 -18.83
C ALA A 195 -15.87 -13.11 -19.79
N LEU A 196 -15.04 -14.04 -19.28
CA LEU A 196 -14.07 -14.77 -20.10
C LEU A 196 -14.74 -15.71 -21.11
N SER A 197 -15.82 -16.38 -20.72
CA SER A 197 -16.59 -17.27 -21.63
C SER A 197 -17.30 -16.47 -22.73
N ALA A 198 -17.75 -15.25 -22.40
CA ALA A 198 -18.37 -14.31 -23.32
C ALA A 198 -17.37 -13.52 -24.18
N LYS A 199 -16.07 -13.64 -23.91
CA LYS A 199 -15.01 -12.87 -24.57
C LYS A 199 -15.01 -13.13 -26.08
N LYS A 200 -15.03 -12.05 -26.85
CA LYS A 200 -14.85 -12.02 -28.31
C LYS A 200 -13.80 -10.97 -28.65
N THR A 201 -13.05 -11.20 -29.72
CA THR A 201 -12.13 -10.20 -30.25
C THR A 201 -12.92 -9.06 -30.88
N ARG A 202 -12.65 -7.84 -30.48
CA ARG A 202 -13.22 -6.61 -31.04
C ARG A 202 -12.15 -5.53 -31.05
N ARG A 203 -11.60 -5.22 -32.22
CA ARG A 203 -10.52 -4.25 -32.37
C ARG A 203 -10.94 -2.85 -31.91
N GLY A 204 -10.04 -2.16 -31.22
CA GLY A 204 -10.29 -0.81 -30.69
C GLY A 204 -11.18 -0.79 -29.44
N CYS A 205 -11.50 -1.95 -28.87
CA CYS A 205 -12.16 -2.07 -27.58
C CYS A 205 -11.21 -2.70 -26.56
N THR A 206 -11.19 -2.15 -25.34
CA THR A 206 -10.38 -2.70 -24.25
C THR A 206 -11.31 -3.16 -23.13
N MET A 207 -11.21 -4.44 -22.79
CA MET A 207 -11.89 -5.03 -21.63
C MET A 207 -11.02 -4.87 -20.39
N TYR A 208 -11.60 -4.29 -19.34
CA TYR A 208 -11.05 -4.26 -18.00
C TYR A 208 -11.83 -5.24 -17.15
N LEU A 209 -11.21 -6.36 -16.82
CA LEU A 209 -11.81 -7.47 -16.10
C LEU A 209 -11.31 -7.47 -14.65
N VAL A 210 -12.20 -7.67 -13.68
CA VAL A 210 -11.76 -7.87 -12.29
C VAL A 210 -10.80 -9.07 -12.25
N ALA A 211 -9.59 -8.83 -11.74
CA ALA A 211 -8.56 -9.84 -11.58
C ALA A 211 -9.09 -10.95 -10.66
N ASP A 212 -8.62 -12.17 -10.87
CA ASP A 212 -8.95 -13.27 -9.96
C ASP A 212 -8.38 -12.93 -8.56
N PRO A 213 -9.23 -12.79 -7.52
CA PRO A 213 -8.77 -12.48 -6.18
C PRO A 213 -7.84 -13.56 -5.62
N ASP A 214 -7.93 -14.79 -6.13
CA ASP A 214 -7.12 -15.94 -5.74
C ASP A 214 -5.90 -16.18 -6.67
N ALA A 215 -5.72 -15.44 -7.76
CA ALA A 215 -4.55 -15.60 -8.64
C ALA A 215 -3.23 -15.42 -7.88
N LYS A 216 -3.24 -14.53 -6.87
CA LYS A 216 -2.09 -14.29 -5.99
C LYS A 216 -2.10 -15.17 -4.74
N LYS A 217 -3.10 -16.01 -4.51
CA LYS A 217 -3.28 -16.77 -3.25
C LYS A 217 -2.05 -17.57 -2.85
N ALA A 218 -1.43 -18.28 -3.79
CA ALA A 218 -0.21 -19.04 -3.54
C ALA A 218 0.97 -18.15 -3.10
N PHE A 219 1.00 -16.92 -3.58
CA PHE A 219 2.04 -15.92 -3.30
C PHE A 219 1.77 -15.13 -2.01
N ARG A 220 0.51 -15.06 -1.56
CA ARG A 220 0.10 -14.48 -0.27
C ARG A 220 0.30 -15.45 0.90
N MET A 221 0.65 -16.71 0.64
CA MET A 221 0.86 -17.70 1.71
C MET A 221 2.11 -17.36 2.51
N MET A 222 1.93 -17.16 3.81
CA MET A 222 3.00 -16.86 4.75
C MET A 222 3.10 -17.93 5.82
N LYS A 223 4.28 -18.08 6.42
CA LYS A 223 4.43 -18.93 7.61
C LYS A 223 3.80 -18.21 8.80
N ALA A 224 3.06 -18.95 9.61
CA ALA A 224 2.40 -18.40 10.77
C ALA A 224 2.48 -19.36 11.96
N VAL A 225 2.58 -18.79 13.15
CA VAL A 225 2.32 -19.48 14.41
C VAL A 225 0.86 -19.20 14.77
N LYS A 226 0.07 -20.26 14.75
CA LYS A 226 -1.37 -20.17 14.99
C LYS A 226 -1.65 -19.73 16.42
N ASP A 227 -2.68 -18.91 16.60
CA ASP A 227 -3.20 -18.48 17.91
C ASP A 227 -2.21 -17.67 18.78
N GLU A 228 -1.08 -17.22 18.21
CA GLU A 228 -0.06 -16.37 18.87
C GLU A 228 -0.15 -14.89 18.45
N GLY A 229 -1.30 -14.45 17.93
CA GLY A 229 -1.60 -13.03 17.68
C GLY A 229 -2.13 -12.29 18.91
N MET A 230 -2.75 -11.13 18.68
CA MET A 230 -3.44 -10.37 19.71
C MET A 230 -4.79 -11.01 20.06
N PRO A 231 -5.28 -10.84 21.31
CA PRO A 231 -6.65 -11.18 21.66
C PRO A 231 -7.64 -10.43 20.77
N THR A 232 -8.75 -11.07 20.40
CA THR A 232 -9.83 -10.42 19.66
C THR A 232 -10.67 -9.54 20.60
N TYR A 233 -11.06 -8.36 20.12
CA TYR A 233 -11.88 -7.44 20.90
C TYR A 233 -13.21 -8.11 21.29
N LYS A 234 -13.62 -7.96 22.56
CA LYS A 234 -14.79 -8.62 23.19
C LYS A 234 -14.71 -10.15 23.34
N ASN A 235 -13.73 -10.82 22.74
CA ASN A 235 -13.50 -12.25 22.95
C ASN A 235 -12.01 -12.53 23.24
N PRO A 236 -11.55 -12.24 24.47
CA PRO A 236 -10.12 -12.30 24.81
C PRO A 236 -9.51 -13.70 24.79
N PHE A 237 -10.31 -14.77 24.66
CA PHE A 237 -9.84 -16.14 24.58
C PHE A 237 -9.51 -16.57 23.15
N VAL A 238 -10.04 -15.86 22.15
CA VAL A 238 -9.71 -16.07 20.75
C VAL A 238 -8.61 -15.07 20.38
N HIS A 239 -7.53 -15.58 19.81
CA HIS A 239 -6.37 -14.81 19.40
C HIS A 239 -6.26 -14.85 17.87
N GLY A 240 -5.67 -13.81 17.30
CA GLY A 240 -5.19 -13.88 15.92
C GLY A 240 -3.96 -14.78 15.79
N ASN A 241 -3.27 -14.66 14.67
CA ASN A 241 -2.06 -15.41 14.38
C ASN A 241 -0.83 -14.51 14.39
N LEU A 242 0.34 -15.11 14.57
CA LEU A 242 1.63 -14.46 14.37
C LEU A 242 2.20 -14.88 13.02
N PHE A 243 2.23 -13.97 12.07
CA PHE A 243 2.82 -14.16 10.75
C PHE A 243 4.30 -13.79 10.72
N LEU A 244 5.09 -14.62 10.05
CA LEU A 244 6.53 -14.42 9.84
C LEU A 244 6.75 -13.88 8.43
N VAL A 245 7.23 -12.65 8.35
CA VAL A 245 7.73 -12.04 7.12
C VAL A 245 9.20 -12.44 6.97
N LEU A 246 9.45 -13.44 6.15
CA LEU A 246 10.79 -14.04 6.01
C LEU A 246 11.54 -13.42 4.83
N THR A 247 12.70 -12.85 5.11
CA THR A 247 13.67 -12.38 4.11
C THR A 247 14.81 -13.39 4.00
N ILE A 248 15.06 -13.90 2.80
CA ILE A 248 16.13 -14.86 2.55
C ILE A 248 17.42 -14.10 2.23
N GLU A 249 18.45 -14.29 3.04
CA GLU A 249 19.80 -13.80 2.79
C GLU A 249 20.60 -14.85 2.01
N PHE A 250 21.07 -14.45 0.82
CA PHE A 250 21.93 -15.26 -0.03
C PHE A 250 23.40 -15.05 0.36
N PRO A 251 24.26 -16.08 0.25
CA PRO A 251 25.69 -15.91 0.47
C PRO A 251 26.31 -15.05 -0.64
N ASP A 252 27.25 -14.18 -0.28
CA ASP A 252 27.94 -13.30 -1.24
C ASP A 252 28.83 -14.09 -2.22
N THR A 253 29.44 -15.20 -1.76
CA THR A 253 30.34 -16.04 -2.55
C THR A 253 30.19 -17.52 -2.21
N LEU A 254 30.57 -18.40 -3.14
CA LEU A 254 30.58 -19.85 -2.94
C LEU A 254 31.87 -20.46 -3.52
N THR A 255 32.44 -21.46 -2.84
CA THR A 255 33.61 -22.18 -3.34
C THR A 255 33.24 -23.12 -4.49
N PRO A 256 34.17 -23.44 -5.41
CA PRO A 256 33.90 -24.37 -6.53
C PRO A 256 33.39 -25.74 -6.09
N ASP A 257 33.91 -26.27 -4.98
CA ASP A 257 33.47 -27.55 -4.40
C ASP A 257 32.03 -27.48 -3.87
N ALA A 258 31.67 -26.38 -3.20
CA ALA A 258 30.30 -26.15 -2.74
C ALA A 258 29.34 -26.02 -3.92
N GLN A 259 29.71 -25.28 -4.98
CA GLN A 259 28.91 -25.17 -6.20
C GLN A 259 28.68 -26.54 -6.86
N LYS A 260 29.71 -27.38 -6.93
CA LYS A 260 29.60 -28.75 -7.46
C LYS A 260 28.67 -29.62 -6.63
N ALA A 261 28.75 -29.53 -5.30
CA ALA A 261 27.86 -30.24 -4.40
C ALA A 261 26.39 -29.81 -4.56
N ILE A 262 26.14 -28.50 -4.64
CA ILE A 262 24.79 -27.94 -4.83
C ILE A 262 24.20 -28.38 -6.18
N ARG A 263 24.98 -28.32 -7.28
CA ARG A 263 24.54 -28.76 -8.63
C ARG A 263 24.14 -30.24 -8.67
N LYS A 264 24.68 -31.07 -7.77
CA LYS A 264 24.29 -32.48 -7.66
C LYS A 264 22.97 -32.68 -6.91
N LEU A 265 22.65 -31.78 -5.98
CA LEU A 265 21.51 -31.93 -5.06
C LEU A 265 20.24 -31.23 -5.54
N LEU A 266 20.38 -30.13 -6.30
CA LEU A 266 19.24 -29.35 -6.80
C LEU A 266 18.81 -29.80 -8.21
N PRO A 267 17.56 -29.48 -8.63
CA PRO A 267 17.11 -29.68 -10.00
C PRO A 267 18.05 -29.04 -11.02
N GLY A 268 18.13 -29.65 -12.20
CA GLY A 268 19.00 -29.18 -13.28
C GLY A 268 18.69 -27.73 -13.71
N PRO A 269 19.66 -27.06 -14.37
CA PRO A 269 19.47 -25.69 -14.84
C PRO A 269 18.33 -25.63 -15.87
N MET A 270 17.44 -24.64 -15.73
CA MET A 270 16.34 -24.43 -16.69
C MET A 270 16.84 -23.91 -18.04
N ASN A 271 17.93 -23.15 -18.03
CA ASN A 271 18.55 -22.57 -19.22
C ASN A 271 19.71 -23.45 -19.65
N VAL A 272 19.47 -24.31 -20.62
CA VAL A 272 20.50 -25.14 -21.27
C VAL A 272 20.86 -24.47 -22.59
N PRO A 273 22.11 -24.02 -22.79
CA PRO A 273 22.52 -23.41 -24.04
C PRO A 273 22.29 -24.35 -25.22
N SER A 274 21.63 -23.85 -26.28
CA SER A 274 21.47 -24.57 -27.55
C SER A 274 22.69 -24.45 -28.46
N VAL A 275 23.59 -23.53 -28.14
CA VAL A 275 24.82 -23.23 -28.89
C VAL A 275 26.03 -23.32 -27.97
N LYS A 276 27.18 -23.64 -28.55
CA LYS A 276 28.48 -23.67 -27.86
C LYS A 276 29.26 -22.40 -28.16
N GLU A 277 30.16 -22.02 -27.27
CA GLU A 277 31.02 -20.83 -27.44
C GLU A 277 31.87 -20.91 -28.73
N ASP A 278 32.25 -22.11 -29.12
CA ASP A 278 33.08 -22.43 -30.27
C ASP A 278 32.28 -22.71 -31.57
N ASP A 279 30.95 -22.59 -31.54
CA ASP A 279 30.13 -22.70 -32.75
C ASP A 279 30.31 -21.46 -33.66
N PRO A 280 30.40 -21.64 -34.99
CA PRO A 280 30.62 -20.53 -35.92
C PRO A 280 29.48 -19.51 -35.86
N GLY A 281 29.83 -18.24 -35.65
CA GLY A 281 28.87 -17.14 -35.52
C GLY A 281 28.33 -16.92 -34.10
N VAL A 282 28.86 -17.63 -33.10
CA VAL A 282 28.58 -17.36 -31.68
C VAL A 282 29.61 -16.38 -31.12
N GLU A 283 29.13 -15.29 -30.53
CA GLU A 283 29.96 -14.31 -29.83
C GLU A 283 29.81 -14.49 -28.31
N PRO A 284 30.88 -14.88 -27.59
CA PRO A 284 30.81 -15.09 -26.14
C PRO A 284 30.79 -13.73 -25.40
N HIS A 285 29.86 -13.59 -24.46
CA HIS A 285 29.75 -12.42 -23.58
C HIS A 285 29.71 -12.85 -22.11
N ALA A 286 30.40 -12.09 -21.26
CA ALA A 286 30.32 -12.23 -19.81
C ALA A 286 29.41 -11.15 -19.22
N VAL A 287 28.69 -11.49 -18.15
CA VAL A 287 27.89 -10.53 -17.38
C VAL A 287 28.77 -9.72 -16.44
N THR A 288 28.41 -8.45 -16.22
CA THR A 288 29.06 -7.55 -15.26
C THR A 288 28.02 -6.79 -14.48
N ASP A 289 28.28 -6.50 -13.21
CA ASP A 289 27.39 -5.70 -12.38
C ASP A 289 27.47 -4.22 -12.80
N ILE A 290 26.36 -3.70 -13.30
CA ILE A 290 26.23 -2.30 -13.74
C ILE A 290 24.94 -1.74 -13.16
N ASP A 291 24.99 -0.55 -12.56
CA ASP A 291 23.79 0.17 -12.14
C ASP A 291 23.06 0.73 -13.37
N PRO A 292 21.80 0.31 -13.61
CA PRO A 292 21.04 0.74 -14.79
C PRO A 292 20.73 2.24 -14.80
N VAL A 293 20.59 2.89 -13.64
CA VAL A 293 20.31 4.32 -13.52
C VAL A 293 21.54 5.14 -13.86
N VAL A 294 22.70 4.70 -13.39
CA VAL A 294 23.99 5.33 -13.73
C VAL A 294 24.29 5.15 -15.21
N SER A 295 24.14 3.92 -15.73
CA SER A 295 24.35 3.60 -17.14
C SER A 295 23.45 4.43 -18.06
N TYR A 296 22.16 4.54 -17.72
CA TYR A 296 21.20 5.38 -18.44
C TYR A 296 21.64 6.85 -18.43
N SER A 297 21.96 7.39 -17.26
CA SER A 297 22.41 8.78 -17.11
C SER A 297 23.67 9.07 -17.91
N SER A 298 24.66 8.18 -17.89
CA SER A 298 25.90 8.34 -18.67
C SER A 298 25.68 8.25 -20.17
N ASN A 299 24.75 7.39 -20.62
CA ASN A 299 24.44 7.24 -22.04
C ASN A 299 23.52 8.35 -22.55
N LYS A 300 22.75 9.01 -21.68
CA LYS A 300 21.93 10.18 -22.02
C LYS A 300 22.81 11.32 -22.54
N VAL A 301 23.95 11.59 -21.90
CA VAL A 301 24.91 12.61 -22.32
C VAL A 301 25.48 12.30 -23.72
N ASN A 302 25.77 11.03 -23.98
CA ASN A 302 26.26 10.57 -25.29
C ASN A 302 25.19 10.66 -26.39
N MET A 303 23.91 10.52 -26.07
CA MET A 303 22.79 10.65 -27.02
C MET A 303 22.38 12.11 -27.30
N THR A 304 22.71 13.06 -26.42
CA THR A 304 22.43 14.49 -26.64
C THR A 304 23.43 15.19 -27.57
N THR A 305 24.47 14.51 -28.07
CA THR A 305 25.45 15.09 -29.01
C THR A 305 24.97 15.00 -30.47
N GLY A 306 23.75 15.49 -30.72
CA GLY A 306 23.11 15.44 -32.02
C GLY A 306 21.85 16.30 -32.08
N GLY A 307 21.93 17.53 -31.59
CA GLY A 307 20.81 18.47 -31.67
C GLY A 307 21.00 19.70 -30.79
N GLU A 308 21.65 20.70 -31.37
CA GLU A 308 21.50 22.14 -31.12
C GLU A 308 21.52 22.63 -29.66
N ALA A 309 22.61 23.32 -29.35
CA ALA A 309 22.67 24.34 -28.31
C ALA A 309 21.61 25.42 -28.59
N TYR A 310 20.41 25.24 -28.04
CA TYR A 310 19.59 26.37 -27.63
C TYR A 310 19.81 26.53 -26.13
N ASP A 311 20.82 27.32 -25.82
CA ASP A 311 20.84 28.14 -24.61
C ASP A 311 19.60 29.04 -24.75
N ASP A 312 18.49 28.66 -24.13
CA ASP A 312 17.37 29.58 -23.93
C ASP A 312 17.79 30.47 -22.76
N ASP A 313 18.51 31.55 -23.11
CA ASP A 313 18.79 32.68 -22.25
C ASP A 313 17.43 33.22 -21.75
N GLU A 314 17.06 32.87 -20.51
CA GLU A 314 15.99 33.55 -19.80
C GLU A 314 16.44 34.99 -19.49
N ASP A 315 15.77 35.90 -20.17
CA ASP A 315 15.89 37.34 -20.20
C ASP A 315 15.96 38.05 -18.83
N GLU A 316 16.83 39.06 -18.83
CA GLU A 316 16.75 40.37 -18.16
C GLU A 316 16.43 40.48 -16.65
N GLY A 317 17.48 40.81 -15.89
CA GLY A 317 17.42 41.23 -14.50
C GLY A 317 18.46 42.26 -14.04
N GLY A 318 18.87 43.22 -14.89
CA GLY A 318 19.22 44.58 -14.45
C GLY A 318 20.69 44.95 -14.15
N GLY A 319 21.13 46.05 -14.79
CA GLY A 319 21.85 47.15 -14.11
C GLY A 319 23.38 47.10 -14.13
N GLY A 320 24.00 47.61 -15.20
CA GLY A 320 25.45 47.60 -15.37
C GLY A 320 26.24 48.62 -14.53
N ARG A 321 27.58 48.47 -14.58
CA ARG A 321 28.58 49.53 -14.82
C ARG A 321 30.01 49.01 -14.59
N GLY A 322 30.87 49.22 -15.60
CA GLY A 322 32.24 49.69 -15.38
C GLY A 322 33.39 48.76 -15.78
N GLY A 323 34.20 49.21 -16.76
CA GLY A 323 35.66 49.03 -16.71
C GLY A 323 36.31 48.11 -17.75
N ALA A 324 36.62 48.68 -18.93
CA ALA A 324 37.54 48.26 -19.99
C ALA A 324 38.99 47.89 -19.53
N PRO A 325 39.98 47.59 -20.43
CA PRO A 325 39.96 46.88 -21.74
C PRO A 325 41.16 45.91 -21.98
N GLY A 326 41.14 45.22 -23.13
CA GLY A 326 42.33 44.73 -23.87
C GLY A 326 42.48 43.21 -23.83
N VAL A 327 42.69 42.48 -24.94
CA VAL A 327 43.60 42.73 -26.07
C VAL A 327 43.10 41.95 -27.30
N GLN A 328 43.08 42.59 -28.47
CA GLN A 328 42.97 41.96 -29.78
C GLN A 328 44.37 41.69 -30.35
N CYS A 329 44.54 40.54 -31.01
CA CYS A 329 45.57 40.36 -32.03
C CYS A 329 44.98 39.50 -33.16
N HIS A 330 44.78 40.13 -34.32
CA HIS A 330 44.56 39.48 -35.63
C HIS A 330 45.92 39.40 -36.34
N GLN A 331 46.18 38.32 -37.07
CA GLN A 331 47.26 38.30 -38.07
C GLN A 331 46.64 38.44 -39.46
N GLN A 332 47.02 39.54 -40.12
CA GLN A 332 46.82 39.94 -41.53
C GLN A 332 45.39 39.91 -42.09
#